data_AF-A0A246NC70-F1
#
_entry.id   AF-A0A246NC70-F1
#
_cell.length_a   1.000
_cell.length_b   1.000
_cell.length_c   1.000
_cell.angle_alpha   90.00
_cell.angle_beta   90.00
_cell.angle_gamma   90.00
#
_symmetry.space_group_name_H-M   'P 1'
#
loop_
_entity.id
_entity.type
_entity.pdbx_description
1 polymer ?
#
loop_
_entity_poly.entity_id
_entity_poly.type
_entity_poly.pdbx_seq_one_letter_code
_entity_poly.pdbx_strand_id
1 'polypeptide(L)'
;MSYLKLKLQADRTIALNFEKALAQLREETRTASTTVASGIERASWYGSCVFDDYKDVCKRLRSEDVRMFSALPQVFSRHDVILDMVEIYFRKKLARLSEHNVQNLVRQLAEKAANYTSGKASKLTISFLIARIVTESKVFKSSLVDVIDRTSLYSVTVLKFYGKIQIAATAAQHLKFADPEYYFDLYQQKLEMLYYLIEPEMSKIIYLNKSGSTNDEQILALVERLLTK
;
A
#
# COMPACT_ATOMS: atom_id res chain seq x y z
N MET A 1 -11.07 43.02 6.45
CA MET A 1 -10.40 42.07 5.52
C MET A 1 -11.29 40.85 5.35
N SER A 2 -11.52 40.38 4.12
CA SER A 2 -12.34 39.18 3.86
C SER A 2 -11.63 37.92 4.37
N TYR A 3 -12.34 37.08 5.11
CA TYR A 3 -11.89 35.79 5.66
C TYR A 3 -11.16 34.91 4.61
N LEU A 4 -11.62 34.94 3.36
CA LEU A 4 -11.01 34.20 2.25
C LEU A 4 -9.55 34.62 1.99
N LYS A 5 -9.24 35.92 2.15
CA LYS A 5 -7.89 36.45 1.97
C LYS A 5 -6.95 35.99 3.08
N LEU A 6 -7.45 35.90 4.32
CA LEU A 6 -6.68 35.41 5.46
C LEU A 6 -6.31 33.94 5.28
N LYS A 7 -7.28 33.11 4.85
CA LYS A 7 -7.07 31.68 4.57
C LYS A 7 -6.01 31.47 3.48
N LEU A 8 -6.15 32.15 2.34
CA LEU A 8 -5.19 32.06 1.24
C LEU A 8 -3.78 32.50 1.65
N GLN A 9 -3.67 33.51 2.53
CA GLN A 9 -2.38 33.95 3.06
C GLN A 9 -1.76 32.91 4.01
N ALA A 10 -2.56 32.27 4.86
CA ALA A 10 -2.11 31.21 5.75
C ALA A 10 -1.60 30.00 4.96
N ASP A 11 -2.38 29.52 3.99
CA ASP A 11 -2.02 28.38 3.13
C ASP A 11 -0.70 28.65 2.37
N ARG A 12 -0.57 29.85 1.80
CA ARG A 12 0.66 30.27 1.12
C ARG A 12 1.87 30.31 2.06
N THR A 13 1.68 30.79 3.27
CA THR A 13 2.77 30.91 4.27
C THR A 13 3.23 29.53 4.74
N ILE A 14 2.30 28.61 4.97
CA ILE A 14 2.59 27.23 5.34
C ILE A 14 3.38 26.54 4.22
N ALA A 15 2.94 26.67 2.97
CA ALA A 15 3.65 26.09 1.81
C ALA A 15 5.08 26.61 1.68
N LEU A 16 5.28 27.93 1.81
CA LEU A 16 6.61 28.54 1.73
C LEU A 16 7.53 28.10 2.90
N ASN A 17 6.99 27.97 4.10
CA ASN A 17 7.75 27.51 5.26
C ASN A 17 8.08 26.01 5.15
N PHE A 18 7.18 25.21 4.58
CA PHE A 18 7.41 23.81 4.29
C PHE A 18 8.57 23.62 3.30
N GLU A 19 8.58 24.35 2.18
CA GLU A 19 9.66 24.31 1.19
C GLU A 19 11.01 24.71 1.80
N LYS A 20 11.04 25.74 2.63
CA LYS A 20 12.26 26.18 3.34
C LYS A 20 12.77 25.12 4.31
N ALA A 21 11.89 24.52 5.12
CA ALA A 21 12.26 23.46 6.04
C ALA A 21 12.83 22.24 5.30
N LEU A 22 12.27 21.88 4.15
CA LEU A 22 12.81 20.83 3.29
C LEU A 22 14.17 21.19 2.70
N ALA A 23 14.37 22.43 2.26
CA ALA A 23 15.64 22.90 1.73
C ALA A 23 16.77 22.86 2.79
N GLN A 24 16.49 23.34 4.01
CA GLN A 24 17.44 23.31 5.13
C GLN A 24 17.86 21.88 5.50
N LEU A 25 16.90 20.96 5.57
CA LEU A 25 17.18 19.55 5.84
C LEU A 25 18.04 18.88 4.75
N ARG A 26 17.90 19.29 3.48
CA ARG A 26 18.73 18.81 2.36
C ARG A 26 20.16 19.30 2.41
N GLU A 27 20.37 20.53 2.89
CA GLU A 27 21.70 21.11 3.04
C GLU A 27 22.45 20.49 4.21
N GLU A 28 21.76 20.25 5.34
CA GLU A 28 22.34 19.62 6.54
C GLU A 28 22.52 18.11 6.40
N THR A 29 21.65 17.44 5.65
CA THR A 29 21.74 16.00 5.37
C THR A 29 21.63 15.77 3.87
N ARG A 30 22.69 15.23 3.23
CA ARG A 30 22.73 14.93 1.78
C ARG A 30 21.57 14.04 1.26
N THR A 31 20.74 13.52 2.15
CA THR A 31 19.51 12.77 1.82
C THR A 31 18.32 13.42 2.54
N ALA A 32 17.51 14.20 1.82
CA ALA A 32 16.16 14.46 2.27
C ALA A 32 15.39 13.14 2.32
N SER A 33 15.20 12.60 3.54
CA SER A 33 14.38 11.41 3.72
C SER A 33 12.92 11.77 3.42
N THR A 34 12.32 11.08 2.44
CA THR A 34 10.90 11.20 2.10
C THR A 34 10.00 11.02 3.33
N THR A 35 10.42 10.16 4.27
CA THR A 35 9.74 9.94 5.55
C THR A 35 9.73 11.20 6.42
N VAL A 36 10.83 11.96 6.49
CA VAL A 36 10.87 13.22 7.27
C VAL A 36 9.96 14.25 6.62
N ALA A 37 9.99 14.38 5.30
CA ALA A 37 9.11 15.28 4.56
C ALA A 37 7.63 14.97 4.83
N SER A 38 7.22 13.71 4.76
CA SER A 38 5.86 13.26 5.11
C SER A 38 5.54 13.48 6.60
N GLY A 39 6.54 13.45 7.48
CA GLY A 39 6.39 13.80 8.90
C GLY A 39 6.06 15.26 9.13
N ILE A 40 6.75 16.15 8.42
CA ILE A 40 6.47 17.59 8.41
C ILE A 40 5.09 17.85 7.82
N GLU A 41 4.72 17.14 6.75
CA GLU A 41 3.38 17.22 6.16
C GLU A 41 2.30 16.87 7.19
N ARG A 42 2.44 15.74 7.89
CA ARG A 42 1.48 15.33 8.93
C ARG A 42 1.43 16.30 10.10
N ALA A 43 2.57 16.83 10.54
CA ALA A 43 2.63 17.84 11.58
C ALA A 43 1.91 19.14 11.16
N SER A 44 2.06 19.54 9.90
CA SER A 44 1.37 20.70 9.32
C SER A 44 -0.15 20.49 9.32
N TRP A 45 -0.61 19.29 8.96
CA TRP A 45 -2.03 18.94 9.06
C TRP A 45 -2.55 18.98 10.50
N TYR A 46 -1.79 18.45 11.47
CA TYR A 46 -2.14 18.57 12.89
C TYR A 46 -2.16 20.02 13.39
N GLY A 47 -1.34 20.90 12.81
CA GLY A 47 -1.39 22.34 13.06
C GLY A 47 -2.76 22.96 12.76
N SER A 48 -3.51 22.42 11.80
CA SER A 48 -4.88 22.87 11.52
C SER A 48 -5.88 22.60 12.65
N CYS A 49 -5.56 21.67 13.57
CA CYS A 49 -6.44 21.30 14.68
C CYS A 49 -6.60 22.34 15.76
N VAL A 50 -5.82 23.42 15.71
CA VAL A 50 -6.03 24.58 16.59
C VAL A 50 -7.25 25.41 16.16
N PHE A 51 -7.76 25.21 14.94
CA PHE A 51 -8.88 25.95 14.38
C PHE A 51 -10.15 25.08 14.35
N ASP A 52 -11.26 25.64 14.81
CA ASP A 52 -12.55 24.92 14.90
C ASP A 52 -13.13 24.45 13.55
N ASP A 53 -12.77 25.12 12.46
CA ASP A 53 -13.26 24.82 11.10
C ASP A 53 -12.64 23.54 10.49
N TYR A 54 -11.59 22.98 11.10
CA TYR A 54 -10.85 21.81 10.58
C TYR A 54 -11.08 20.53 11.39
N LYS A 55 -12.20 20.46 12.12
CA LYS A 55 -12.56 19.29 12.94
C LYS A 55 -12.61 17.97 12.15
N ASP A 56 -12.98 18.02 10.88
CA ASP A 56 -13.00 16.85 9.99
C ASP A 56 -11.59 16.35 9.66
N VAL A 57 -10.63 17.25 9.41
CA VAL A 57 -9.21 16.92 9.20
C VAL A 57 -8.65 16.26 10.45
N CYS A 58 -8.90 16.83 11.63
CA CYS A 58 -8.40 16.28 12.89
C CYS A 58 -8.99 14.93 13.23
N LYS A 59 -10.30 14.75 12.99
CA LYS A 59 -10.97 13.45 13.16
C LYS A 59 -10.39 12.40 12.23
N ARG A 60 -10.06 12.78 10.99
CA ARG A 60 -9.42 11.91 10.00
C ARG A 60 -8.01 11.49 10.42
N LEU A 61 -7.16 12.45 10.79
CA LEU A 61 -5.78 12.16 11.25
C LEU A 61 -5.78 11.21 12.45
N ARG A 62 -6.64 11.46 13.44
CA ARG A 62 -6.79 10.58 14.61
C ARG A 62 -7.28 9.18 14.21
N SER A 63 -8.21 9.09 13.27
CA SER A 63 -8.68 7.80 12.74
C SER A 63 -7.56 7.03 12.04
N GLU A 64 -6.77 7.70 11.20
CA GLU A 64 -5.59 7.11 10.56
C GLU A 64 -4.54 6.64 11.57
N ASP A 65 -4.26 7.44 12.60
CA ASP A 65 -3.34 7.04 13.67
C ASP A 65 -3.83 5.75 14.35
N VAL A 66 -5.10 5.69 14.75
CA VAL A 66 -5.70 4.50 15.37
C VAL A 66 -5.61 3.28 14.46
N ARG A 67 -5.86 3.44 13.16
CA ARG A 67 -5.74 2.35 12.18
C ARG A 67 -4.30 1.88 12.00
N MET A 68 -3.34 2.80 11.97
CA MET A 68 -1.92 2.46 11.93
C MET A 68 -1.52 1.65 13.16
N PHE A 69 -1.87 2.11 14.36
CA PHE A 69 -1.59 1.39 15.60
C PHE A 69 -2.29 0.02 15.65
N SER A 70 -3.48 -0.10 15.05
CA SER A 70 -4.21 -1.37 14.95
C SER A 70 -3.57 -2.36 13.97
N ALA A 71 -2.79 -1.86 13.00
CA ALA A 71 -2.07 -2.67 12.03
C ALA A 71 -0.75 -3.22 12.56
N LEU A 72 -0.09 -2.53 13.51
CA LEU A 72 1.20 -2.95 14.07
C LEU A 72 1.19 -4.39 14.64
N PRO A 73 0.18 -4.81 15.44
CA PRO A 73 0.11 -6.19 15.92
C PRO A 73 0.02 -7.22 14.78
N GLN A 74 -0.58 -6.86 13.64
CA GLN A 74 -0.74 -7.79 12.51
C GLN A 74 0.61 -8.19 11.89
N VAL A 75 1.62 -7.32 11.97
CA VAL A 75 2.98 -7.60 11.47
C VAL A 75 3.62 -8.75 12.23
N PHE A 76 3.34 -8.88 13.53
CA PHE A 76 3.94 -9.90 14.40
C PHE A 76 3.04 -11.11 14.61
N SER A 77 1.72 -10.95 14.54
CA SER A 77 0.76 -12.04 14.75
C SER A 77 0.59 -12.95 13.53
N ARG A 78 0.99 -12.50 12.34
CA ARG A 78 0.88 -13.27 11.09
C ARG A 78 2.23 -13.88 10.73
N HIS A 79 2.21 -15.05 10.10
CA HIS A 79 3.45 -15.71 9.67
C HIS A 79 4.16 -14.91 8.57
N ASP A 80 3.40 -14.42 7.59
CA ASP A 80 3.89 -13.53 6.55
C ASP A 80 2.77 -12.54 6.16
N VAL A 81 2.84 -11.33 6.71
CA VAL A 81 1.84 -10.28 6.46
C VAL A 81 1.86 -9.80 5.01
N ILE A 82 3.01 -9.88 4.33
CA ILE A 82 3.15 -9.47 2.93
C ILE A 82 2.45 -10.48 2.04
N LEU A 83 2.70 -11.77 2.25
CA LEU A 83 2.04 -12.86 1.56
C LEU A 83 0.53 -12.82 1.78
N ASP A 84 0.08 -12.62 3.02
CA ASP A 84 -1.35 -12.52 3.36
C ASP A 84 -2.05 -11.41 2.57
N MET A 85 -1.45 -10.20 2.50
CA MET A 85 -2.03 -9.09 1.75
C MET A 85 -2.17 -9.42 0.26
N VAL A 86 -1.13 -9.99 -0.36
CA VAL A 86 -1.15 -10.37 -1.78
C VAL A 86 -2.14 -11.53 -2.02
N GLU A 87 -2.23 -12.50 -1.10
CA GLU A 87 -3.18 -13.61 -1.17
C GLU A 87 -4.63 -13.13 -1.10
N ILE A 88 -4.95 -12.16 -0.24
CA ILE A 88 -6.28 -11.55 -0.15
C ILE A 88 -6.72 -10.99 -1.51
N TYR A 89 -5.81 -10.30 -2.22
CA TYR A 89 -6.09 -9.78 -3.56
C TYR A 89 -6.44 -10.91 -4.53
N PHE A 90 -5.55 -11.90 -4.68
CA PHE A 90 -5.76 -12.96 -5.66
C PHE A 90 -6.94 -13.85 -5.30
N ARG A 91 -7.17 -14.15 -4.02
CA ARG A 91 -8.33 -14.93 -3.56
C ARG A 91 -9.63 -14.27 -4.02
N LYS A 92 -9.75 -12.95 -3.88
CA LYS A 92 -10.92 -12.21 -4.33
C LYS A 92 -11.10 -12.25 -5.84
N LYS A 93 -10.01 -12.11 -6.61
CA LYS A 93 -10.05 -12.16 -8.08
C LYS A 93 -10.40 -13.57 -8.59
N LEU A 94 -9.75 -14.60 -8.04
CA LEU A 94 -9.98 -16.01 -8.39
C LEU A 94 -11.37 -16.51 -7.98
N ALA A 95 -11.95 -15.97 -6.89
CA ALA A 95 -13.31 -16.30 -6.48
C ALA A 95 -14.32 -16.08 -7.62
N ARG A 96 -14.08 -15.08 -8.48
CA ARG A 96 -14.95 -14.69 -9.61
C ARG A 96 -14.79 -15.54 -10.85
N LEU A 97 -13.70 -16.32 -10.98
CA LEU A 97 -13.43 -17.13 -12.16
C LEU A 97 -14.34 -18.36 -12.24
N SER A 98 -14.63 -18.78 -13.48
CA SER A 98 -15.25 -20.09 -13.73
C SER A 98 -14.32 -21.25 -13.32
N GLU A 99 -14.90 -22.40 -12.95
CA GLU A 99 -14.11 -23.61 -12.61
C GLU A 99 -13.21 -24.08 -13.76
N HIS A 100 -13.61 -23.82 -15.02
CA HIS A 100 -12.79 -24.15 -16.18
C HIS A 100 -11.50 -23.30 -16.23
N ASN A 101 -11.61 -21.99 -16.01
CA ASN A 101 -10.47 -21.07 -16.00
C ASN A 101 -9.52 -21.36 -14.84
N VAL A 102 -10.07 -21.77 -13.69
CA VAL A 102 -9.29 -22.22 -12.53
C VAL A 102 -8.50 -23.48 -12.86
N GLN A 103 -9.10 -24.47 -13.52
CA GLN A 103 -8.37 -25.67 -13.96
C GLN A 103 -7.26 -25.38 -14.97
N ASN A 104 -7.49 -24.42 -15.86
CA ASN A 104 -6.45 -23.98 -16.81
C ASN A 104 -5.25 -23.37 -16.07
N LEU A 105 -5.48 -22.51 -15.08
CA LEU A 105 -4.41 -21.97 -14.22
C LEU A 105 -3.63 -23.06 -13.50
N VAL A 106 -4.32 -24.08 -12.96
CA VAL A 106 -3.67 -25.19 -12.27
C VAL A 106 -2.71 -25.93 -13.19
N ARG A 107 -3.10 -26.18 -14.45
CA ARG A 107 -2.21 -26.84 -15.43
C ARG A 107 -0.95 -26.00 -15.70
N GLN A 108 -1.12 -24.71 -15.94
CA GLN A 108 0.02 -23.81 -16.20
C GLN A 108 0.94 -23.64 -14.99
N LEU A 109 0.36 -23.58 -13.78
CA LEU A 109 1.12 -23.52 -12.53
C LEU A 109 1.85 -24.83 -12.25
N ALA A 110 1.24 -25.99 -12.55
CA ALA A 110 1.87 -27.30 -12.33
C ALA A 110 3.10 -27.52 -13.22
N GLU A 111 3.13 -26.97 -14.43
CA GLU A 111 4.32 -27.02 -15.31
C GLU A 111 5.52 -26.23 -14.75
N LYS A 112 5.26 -25.21 -13.91
CA LYS A 112 6.29 -24.34 -13.33
C LYS A 112 6.58 -24.62 -11.86
N ALA A 113 5.63 -25.21 -11.14
CA ALA A 113 5.77 -25.62 -9.74
C ALA A 113 6.09 -27.12 -9.71
N ALA A 114 7.38 -27.45 -9.68
CA ALA A 114 7.93 -28.82 -9.74
C ALA A 114 7.37 -29.84 -8.72
N ASN A 115 6.56 -29.40 -7.75
CA ASN A 115 6.00 -30.21 -6.68
C ASN A 115 4.45 -30.27 -6.66
N TYR A 116 3.76 -29.82 -7.72
CA TYR A 116 2.30 -29.78 -7.70
C TYR A 116 1.67 -31.04 -8.31
N THR A 117 1.03 -31.86 -7.47
CA THR A 117 0.28 -33.05 -7.90
C THR A 117 -1.09 -32.62 -8.44
N SER A 118 -1.47 -33.12 -9.62
CA SER A 118 -2.67 -32.77 -10.39
C SER A 118 -3.99 -33.25 -9.73
N GLY A 119 -4.29 -32.79 -8.52
CA GLY A 119 -5.60 -32.89 -7.88
C GLY A 119 -6.46 -31.64 -8.14
N LYS A 120 -7.76 -31.69 -7.81
CA LYS A 120 -8.63 -30.51 -7.81
C LYS A 120 -8.10 -29.47 -6.81
N ALA A 121 -7.29 -28.53 -7.29
CA ALA A 121 -6.80 -27.44 -6.45
C ALA A 121 -7.94 -26.44 -6.21
N SER A 122 -8.18 -26.11 -4.94
CA SER A 122 -9.18 -25.10 -4.60
C SER A 122 -8.71 -23.71 -5.05
N LYS A 123 -9.65 -22.80 -5.34
CA LYS A 123 -9.36 -21.38 -5.62
C LYS A 123 -8.47 -20.74 -4.52
N LEU A 124 -8.62 -21.19 -3.28
CA LEU A 124 -7.81 -20.76 -2.14
C LEU A 124 -6.35 -21.25 -2.24
N THR A 125 -6.13 -22.49 -2.65
CA THR A 125 -4.78 -23.02 -2.83
C THR A 125 -4.08 -22.29 -3.98
N ILE A 126 -4.80 -22.01 -5.06
CA ILE A 126 -4.27 -21.30 -6.22
C ILE A 126 -3.96 -19.84 -5.89
N SER A 127 -4.82 -19.15 -5.13
CA SER A 127 -4.55 -17.78 -4.68
C SER A 127 -3.28 -17.69 -3.85
N PHE A 128 -3.09 -18.65 -2.93
CA PHE A 128 -1.89 -18.75 -2.12
C PHE A 128 -0.63 -18.98 -2.98
N LEU A 129 -0.67 -19.91 -3.94
CA LEU A 129 0.47 -20.18 -4.82
C LEU A 129 0.85 -18.97 -5.66
N ILE A 130 -0.12 -18.30 -6.28
CA ILE A 130 0.13 -17.10 -7.07
C ILE A 130 0.73 -16.01 -6.19
N ALA A 131 0.15 -15.78 -5.01
CA ALA A 131 0.67 -14.78 -4.07
C ALA A 131 2.11 -15.11 -3.63
N ARG A 132 2.41 -16.39 -3.41
CA ARG A 132 3.76 -16.85 -3.08
C ARG A 132 4.74 -16.61 -4.22
N ILE A 133 4.37 -16.94 -5.46
CA ILE A 133 5.25 -16.70 -6.61
C ILE A 133 5.50 -15.20 -6.81
N VAL A 134 4.46 -14.37 -6.69
CA VAL A 134 4.57 -12.91 -6.78
C VAL A 134 5.52 -12.36 -5.71
N THR A 135 5.30 -12.73 -4.45
CA THR A 135 6.11 -12.24 -3.31
C THR A 135 7.53 -12.80 -3.30
N GLU A 136 7.74 -14.00 -3.82
CA GLU A 136 9.08 -14.60 -3.95
C GLU A 136 9.88 -14.06 -5.13
N SER A 137 9.23 -13.39 -6.10
CA SER A 137 9.88 -12.81 -7.28
C SER A 137 10.94 -11.77 -6.91
N LYS A 138 12.01 -11.70 -7.72
CA LYS A 138 13.13 -10.76 -7.49
C LYS A 138 12.67 -9.31 -7.52
N VAL A 139 11.77 -8.97 -8.44
CA VAL A 139 11.23 -7.61 -8.58
C VAL A 139 10.47 -7.20 -7.32
N PHE A 140 9.60 -8.07 -6.81
CA PHE A 140 8.83 -7.78 -5.61
C PHE A 140 9.72 -7.63 -4.38
N LYS A 141 10.66 -8.56 -4.17
CA LYS A 141 11.62 -8.47 -3.05
C LYS A 141 12.47 -7.22 -3.11
N SER A 142 12.98 -6.84 -4.29
CA SER A 142 13.76 -5.61 -4.47
C SER A 142 12.93 -4.38 -4.14
N SER A 143 11.70 -4.28 -4.66
CA SER A 143 10.80 -3.15 -4.35
C SER A 143 10.44 -3.09 -2.87
N LEU A 144 10.21 -4.24 -2.21
CA LEU A 144 9.94 -4.30 -0.77
C LEU A 144 11.16 -3.82 0.03
N VAL A 145 12.36 -4.30 -0.30
CA VAL A 145 13.61 -3.85 0.34
C VAL A 145 13.82 -2.36 0.11
N ASP A 146 13.61 -1.84 -1.10
CA ASP A 146 13.74 -0.41 -1.40
C ASP A 146 12.76 0.44 -0.57
N VAL A 147 11.50 0.01 -0.43
CA VAL A 147 10.52 0.69 0.43
C VAL A 147 10.96 0.64 1.88
N ILE A 148 11.42 -0.52 2.36
CA ILE A 148 11.92 -0.68 3.72
C ILE A 148 13.12 0.25 3.93
N ASP A 149 14.13 0.24 3.07
CA ASP A 149 15.34 1.05 3.22
C ASP A 149 15.05 2.55 3.19
N ARG A 150 14.19 3.01 2.26
CA ARG A 150 13.76 4.42 2.20
C ARG A 150 12.96 4.85 3.43
N THR A 151 12.28 3.90 4.08
CA THR A 151 11.53 4.12 5.32
C THR A 151 12.29 3.65 6.57
N SER A 152 13.52 3.12 6.42
CA SER A 152 14.30 2.50 7.48
C SER A 152 15.02 3.55 8.32
N LEU A 153 15.31 3.19 9.58
CA LEU A 153 15.61 4.10 10.68
C LEU A 153 16.92 3.70 11.35
N TYR A 154 18.04 4.30 10.98
CA TYR A 154 19.18 4.36 11.92
C TYR A 154 18.93 5.37 13.07
N SER A 155 17.83 6.13 13.04
CA SER A 155 17.38 7.02 14.12
C SER A 155 15.87 7.27 14.06
N VAL A 156 15.14 6.99 15.15
CA VAL A 156 13.67 7.16 15.27
C VAL A 156 13.34 8.52 15.89
N THR A 157 13.11 9.53 15.07
CA THR A 157 12.56 10.82 15.55
C THR A 157 11.03 10.81 15.43
N VAL A 158 10.36 11.65 16.23
CA VAL A 158 8.89 11.82 16.20
C VAL A 158 8.39 12.17 14.79
N LEU A 159 9.10 13.04 14.07
CA LEU A 159 8.75 13.37 12.68
C LEU A 159 8.82 12.16 11.76
N LYS A 160 9.84 11.31 11.86
CA LYS A 160 9.91 10.09 11.04
C LYS A 160 8.79 9.11 11.40
N PHE A 161 8.44 8.99 12.68
CA PHE A 161 7.32 8.15 13.09
C PHE A 161 6.01 8.62 12.46
N TYR A 162 5.64 9.89 12.63
CA TYR A 162 4.45 10.45 11.99
C TYR A 162 4.52 10.46 10.47
N GLY A 163 5.72 10.56 9.89
CA GLY A 163 5.93 10.43 8.45
C GLY A 163 5.57 9.06 7.90
N LYS A 164 5.85 7.99 8.65
CA LYS A 164 5.39 6.63 8.27
C LYS A 164 3.87 6.53 8.30
N ILE A 165 3.22 7.11 9.32
CA ILE A 165 1.75 7.13 9.37
C ILE A 165 1.19 7.87 8.16
N GLN A 166 1.80 8.99 7.76
CA GLN A 166 1.39 9.73 6.57
C GLN A 166 1.58 8.90 5.29
N ILE A 167 2.72 8.26 5.09
CA ILE A 167 2.98 7.38 3.94
C ILE A 167 1.94 6.25 3.90
N ALA A 168 1.70 5.60 5.04
CA ALA A 168 0.70 4.55 5.17
C ALA A 168 -0.73 5.03 4.84
N ALA A 169 -1.13 6.18 5.37
CA ALA A 169 -2.45 6.77 5.12
C ALA A 169 -2.63 7.12 3.64
N THR A 170 -1.62 7.72 3.01
CA THR A 170 -1.62 8.06 1.59
C THR A 170 -1.70 6.82 0.72
N ALA A 171 -0.89 5.79 0.98
CA ALA A 171 -0.94 4.53 0.25
C ALA A 171 -2.31 3.84 0.38
N ALA A 172 -2.88 3.80 1.59
CA ALA A 172 -4.21 3.26 1.83
C ALA A 172 -5.30 4.06 1.08
N GLN A 173 -5.15 5.38 1.00
CA GLN A 173 -6.07 6.24 0.25
C GLN A 173 -5.94 6.03 -1.27
N HIS A 174 -4.71 5.89 -1.79
CA HIS A 174 -4.48 5.50 -3.18
C HIS A 174 -5.14 4.17 -3.50
N LEU A 175 -4.96 3.16 -2.64
CA LEU A 175 -5.61 1.86 -2.79
C LEU A 175 -7.13 2.00 -2.78
N LYS A 176 -7.70 2.82 -1.89
CA LYS A 176 -9.15 3.05 -1.84
C LYS A 176 -9.72 3.57 -3.16
N PHE A 177 -8.98 4.41 -3.88
CA PHE A 177 -9.39 4.87 -5.22
C PHE A 177 -9.07 3.84 -6.31
N ALA A 178 -7.93 3.16 -6.21
CA ALA A 178 -7.46 2.22 -7.23
C ALA A 178 -8.20 0.89 -7.21
N ASP A 179 -8.57 0.33 -6.06
CA ASP A 179 -9.40 -0.88 -5.93
C ASP A 179 -10.14 -0.82 -4.57
N PRO A 180 -11.35 -0.21 -4.53
CA PRO A 180 -12.11 -0.04 -3.30
C PRO A 180 -12.46 -1.35 -2.60
N GLU A 181 -12.64 -2.43 -3.36
CA GLU A 181 -12.95 -3.75 -2.81
C GLU A 181 -11.74 -4.33 -2.09
N TYR A 182 -10.56 -4.28 -2.73
CA TYR A 182 -9.33 -4.75 -2.11
C TYR A 182 -8.96 -3.91 -0.87
N TYR A 183 -9.15 -2.58 -0.94
CA TYR A 183 -9.05 -1.71 0.23
C TYR A 183 -9.91 -2.20 1.39
N PHE A 184 -11.19 -2.51 1.13
CA PHE A 184 -12.12 -2.94 2.18
C PHE A 184 -11.77 -4.32 2.76
N ASP A 185 -11.28 -5.24 1.93
CA ASP A 185 -10.83 -6.56 2.37
C ASP A 185 -9.56 -6.47 3.26
N LEU A 186 -8.65 -5.53 2.98
CA LEU A 186 -7.51 -5.25 3.87
C LEU A 186 -7.93 -4.50 5.15
N TYR A 187 -8.83 -3.53 5.03
CA TYR A 187 -9.32 -2.72 6.15
C TYR A 187 -9.99 -3.57 7.23
N GLN A 188 -10.84 -4.52 6.83
CA GLN A 188 -11.48 -5.47 7.75
C GLN A 188 -10.46 -6.32 8.53
N GLN A 189 -9.29 -6.53 7.95
CA GLN A 189 -8.19 -7.29 8.55
C GLN A 189 -7.14 -6.41 9.23
N LYS A 190 -7.35 -5.09 9.29
CA LYS A 190 -6.40 -4.09 9.84
C LYS A 190 -5.04 -4.10 9.11
N LEU A 191 -5.06 -4.35 7.81
CA LEU A 191 -3.86 -4.46 6.96
C LEU A 191 -3.71 -3.31 5.98
N GLU A 192 -4.73 -2.46 5.80
CA GLU A 192 -4.72 -1.44 4.75
C GLU A 192 -3.62 -0.40 4.96
N MET A 193 -3.29 -0.10 6.22
CA MET A 193 -2.20 0.81 6.56
C MET A 193 -0.81 0.19 6.31
N LEU A 194 -0.72 -1.12 6.06
CA LEU A 194 0.53 -1.79 5.67
C LEU A 194 0.69 -1.87 4.15
N TYR A 195 -0.33 -1.45 3.38
CA TYR A 195 -0.30 -1.52 1.92
C TYR A 195 0.87 -0.77 1.29
N TYR A 196 1.37 0.30 1.93
CA TYR A 196 2.54 1.04 1.45
C TYR A 196 3.78 0.13 1.22
N LEU A 197 3.89 -0.99 1.93
CA LEU A 197 4.97 -1.96 1.76
C LEU A 197 4.92 -2.67 0.40
N ILE A 198 3.72 -2.87 -0.13
CA ILE A 198 3.46 -3.64 -1.35
C ILE A 198 2.93 -2.78 -2.50
N GLU A 199 2.63 -1.51 -2.23
CA GLU A 199 2.08 -0.54 -3.19
C GLU A 199 2.87 -0.46 -4.51
N PRO A 200 4.22 -0.44 -4.54
CA PRO A 200 4.95 -0.29 -5.80
C PRO A 200 4.67 -1.38 -6.84
N GLU A 201 4.48 -2.63 -6.40
CA GLU A 201 4.17 -3.73 -7.31
C GLU A 201 2.66 -3.97 -7.43
N MET A 202 1.93 -3.87 -6.33
CA MET A 202 0.49 -4.11 -6.35
C MET A 202 -0.27 -3.05 -7.14
N SER A 203 0.16 -1.79 -7.13
CA SER A 203 -0.46 -0.75 -7.96
C SER A 203 -0.34 -1.06 -9.46
N LYS A 204 0.80 -1.60 -9.90
CA LYS A 204 1.01 -2.05 -11.29
C LYS A 204 0.09 -3.24 -11.63
N ILE A 205 0.00 -4.22 -10.72
CA ILE A 205 -0.88 -5.38 -10.88
C ILE A 205 -2.35 -4.96 -10.99
N ILE A 206 -2.80 -4.08 -10.08
CA ILE A 206 -4.17 -3.54 -10.07
C ILE A 206 -4.46 -2.77 -11.36
N TYR A 207 -3.52 -1.95 -11.82
CA TYR A 207 -3.66 -1.19 -13.07
C TYR A 207 -3.80 -2.11 -14.29
N LEU A 208 -2.93 -3.12 -14.40
CA LEU A 208 -2.97 -4.09 -15.50
C LEU A 208 -4.32 -4.82 -15.54
N ASN A 209 -4.82 -5.26 -14.38
CA ASN A 209 -6.11 -5.95 -14.27
C ASN A 209 -7.34 -5.07 -14.59
N LYS A 210 -7.21 -3.74 -14.68
CA LYS A 210 -8.30 -2.83 -15.05
C LYS A 210 -8.29 -2.43 -16.53
N SER A 211 -7.23 -2.74 -17.26
CA SER A 211 -6.93 -2.14 -18.57
C SER A 211 -7.48 -2.92 -19.78
N GLY A 212 -8.16 -4.07 -19.61
CA GLY A 212 -8.74 -4.87 -20.70
C GLY A 212 -10.25 -5.14 -20.58
N SER A 213 -10.87 -5.72 -21.63
CA SER A 213 -12.26 -6.23 -21.59
C SER A 213 -12.28 -7.74 -21.30
N THR A 214 -13.18 -8.13 -20.39
CA THR A 214 -13.39 -9.48 -19.79
C THR A 214 -12.46 -9.80 -18.61
N ASN A 215 -13.07 -10.04 -17.43
CA ASN A 215 -12.37 -10.17 -16.14
C ASN A 215 -11.53 -11.46 -16.03
N ASP A 216 -11.96 -12.55 -16.66
CA ASP A 216 -11.34 -13.86 -16.48
C ASP A 216 -10.01 -13.99 -17.23
N GLU A 217 -9.99 -13.65 -18.52
CA GLU A 217 -8.79 -13.71 -19.37
C GLU A 217 -7.66 -12.78 -18.90
N GLN A 218 -8.00 -11.64 -18.29
CA GLN A 218 -7.01 -10.73 -17.71
C GLN A 218 -6.32 -11.31 -16.47
N ILE A 219 -7.08 -11.96 -15.58
CA ILE A 219 -6.48 -12.60 -14.41
C ILE A 219 -5.55 -13.73 -14.87
N LEU A 220 -5.97 -14.49 -15.90
CA LEU A 220 -5.13 -15.52 -16.53
C LEU A 220 -3.84 -14.93 -17.11
N ALA A 221 -3.94 -13.92 -17.98
CA ALA A 221 -2.79 -13.28 -18.62
C ALA A 221 -1.85 -12.57 -17.63
N LEU A 222 -2.42 -11.95 -16.58
CA LEU A 222 -1.66 -11.34 -15.50
C LEU A 222 -0.86 -12.39 -14.75
N VAL A 223 -1.50 -13.51 -14.37
CA VAL A 223 -0.82 -14.63 -13.71
C VAL A 223 0.27 -15.18 -14.61
N GLU A 224 -0.01 -15.48 -15.89
CA GLU A 224 1.00 -15.94 -16.86
C GLU A 224 2.22 -15.01 -16.96
N ARG A 225 1.98 -13.69 -16.97
CA ARG A 225 3.04 -12.67 -17.02
C ARG A 225 3.85 -12.60 -15.73
N LEU A 226 3.23 -12.84 -14.58
CA LEU A 226 3.89 -12.91 -13.28
C LEU A 226 4.69 -14.21 -13.13
N LEU A 227 4.28 -15.29 -13.82
CA LEU A 227 4.95 -16.59 -13.82
C LEU A 227 6.11 -16.70 -14.81
N THR A 228 6.23 -15.80 -15.79
CA THR A 228 7.26 -15.82 -16.84
C THR A 228 8.47 -14.93 -16.53
N LYS A 229 8.41 -14.12 -15.48
CA LYS A 229 9.51 -13.27 -14.99
C LYS A 229 10.21 -13.90 -13.79
#